data_AF-A0A0G4HP23-F1
#
_entry.id   AF-A0A0G4HP23-F1
#
_cell.length_a   1.000
_cell.length_b   1.000
_cell.length_c   1.000
_cell.angle_alpha   90.00
_cell.angle_beta   90.00
_cell.angle_gamma   90.00
#
_symmetry.space_group_name_H-M   'P 1'
#
loop_
_entity.id
_entity.type
_entity.pdbx_description
1 polymer ?
#
loop_
_entity_poly.entity_id
_entity_poly.type
_entity_poly.pdbx_seq_one_letter_code
_entity_poly.pdbx_strand_id
1 'polypeptide(L)'
;MIMACIVASRLLLGGFLFYRVISRKSDGRFDEVRTKFWSFFAFWTFQLIWCWGVSLNAIFALTDEQNPPLGPSDYVGVVLFAVALVLQTGADLQKNAFRQNPENKGIPCTKWFWAVSRHPNYFGEMLQWWMIFLLSAPVLWKSADQWGWVTVISPVLTMLILLFLSGMPTAEGKALERFYKSEKGRPIIEDYMESVPPIIPFVPVLYRLFPRWLKMLICFEFPMYQYSPSSDEEGDPEGGAGTGGRMHGVSGAPGQQQLMSPGSDDKRSS
;
A
#
# COMPACT_ATOMS: atom_id res chain seq x y z
N MET A 1 3.82 29.56 -7.15
CA MET A 1 3.94 28.33 -7.98
C MET A 1 3.60 27.06 -7.20
N ILE A 2 4.12 26.89 -5.97
CA ILE A 2 3.83 25.73 -5.09
C ILE A 2 2.32 25.45 -4.96
N MET A 3 1.53 26.46 -4.59
CA MET A 3 0.08 26.31 -4.45
C MET A 3 -0.60 25.80 -5.73
N ALA A 4 -0.23 26.35 -6.89
CA ALA A 4 -0.79 25.91 -8.17
C ALA A 4 -0.45 24.45 -8.48
N CYS A 5 0.77 24.01 -8.18
CA CYS A 5 1.19 22.62 -8.35
C CYS A 5 0.36 21.67 -7.48
N ILE A 6 0.18 22.03 -6.19
CA ILE A 6 -0.61 21.24 -5.23
C ILE A 6 -2.08 21.19 -5.65
N VAL A 7 -2.68 22.32 -5.96
CA VAL A 7 -4.10 22.37 -6.36
C VAL A 7 -4.31 21.54 -7.62
N ALA A 8 -3.46 21.68 -8.64
CA ALA A 8 -3.55 20.91 -9.86
C ALA A 8 -3.44 19.40 -9.59
N SER A 9 -2.44 18.95 -8.83
CA SER A 9 -2.25 17.51 -8.58
C SER A 9 -3.38 16.92 -7.74
N ARG A 10 -3.83 17.61 -6.70
CA ARG A 10 -4.89 17.13 -5.81
C ARG A 10 -6.26 17.15 -6.48
N LEU A 11 -6.57 18.14 -7.32
CA LEU A 11 -7.82 18.16 -8.10
C LEU A 11 -7.86 17.02 -9.12
N LEU A 12 -6.75 16.76 -9.82
CA LEU A 12 -6.67 15.67 -10.80
C LEU A 12 -6.79 14.30 -10.12
N LEU A 13 -6.01 14.07 -9.07
CA LEU A 13 -6.04 12.81 -8.33
C LEU A 13 -7.39 12.59 -7.64
N GLY A 14 -7.89 13.62 -6.94
CA GLY A 14 -9.20 13.59 -6.28
C GLY A 14 -10.33 13.35 -7.26
N GLY A 15 -10.32 14.05 -8.41
CA GLY A 15 -11.30 13.85 -9.50
C GLY A 15 -11.26 12.43 -10.07
N PHE A 16 -10.07 11.88 -10.32
CA PHE A 16 -9.93 10.50 -10.79
C PHE A 16 -10.45 9.48 -9.75
N LEU A 17 -10.11 9.66 -8.47
CA LEU A 17 -10.59 8.78 -7.41
C LEU A 17 -12.10 8.87 -7.24
N PHE A 18 -12.67 10.08 -7.31
CA PHE A 18 -14.11 10.30 -7.25
C PHE A 18 -14.84 9.62 -8.41
N TYR A 19 -14.38 9.83 -9.65
CA TYR A 19 -14.89 9.12 -10.83
C TYR A 19 -14.85 7.59 -10.65
N ARG A 20 -13.76 7.06 -10.10
CA ARG A 20 -13.59 5.62 -9.87
C ARG A 20 -14.56 5.07 -8.83
N VAL A 21 -14.84 5.83 -7.76
CA VAL A 21 -15.81 5.44 -6.73
C VAL A 21 -17.22 5.36 -7.32
N ILE A 22 -17.65 6.39 -8.07
CA ILE A 22 -18.95 6.39 -8.75
C ILE A 22 -19.07 5.20 -9.70
N SER A 23 -18.00 4.90 -10.44
CA SER A 23 -17.99 3.80 -11.42
C SER A 23 -18.06 2.41 -10.78
N ARG A 24 -17.47 2.20 -9.60
CA ARG A 24 -17.37 0.88 -8.95
C ARG A 24 -18.56 0.50 -8.07
N LYS A 25 -19.42 1.45 -7.69
CA LYS A 25 -20.65 1.28 -6.88
C LYS A 25 -20.49 0.66 -5.47
N SER A 26 -19.37 0.01 -5.16
CA SER A 26 -19.06 -0.55 -3.84
C SER A 26 -17.56 -0.47 -3.54
N ASP A 27 -17.21 -0.07 -2.32
CA ASP A 27 -15.86 -0.09 -1.77
C ASP A 27 -15.91 -0.62 -0.33
N GLY A 28 -15.80 -1.94 -0.17
CA GLY A 28 -15.93 -2.61 1.12
C GLY A 28 -14.78 -2.37 2.11
N ARG A 29 -13.75 -1.60 1.73
CA ARG A 29 -12.59 -1.32 2.61
C ARG A 29 -12.96 -0.62 3.91
N PHE A 30 -14.10 0.08 3.96
CA PHE A 30 -14.52 0.88 5.10
C PHE A 30 -15.72 0.29 5.84
N ASP A 31 -16.24 -0.87 5.43
CA ASP A 31 -17.47 -1.43 6.02
C ASP A 31 -17.24 -1.83 7.48
N GLU A 32 -16.09 -2.42 7.78
CA GLU A 32 -15.74 -2.87 9.13
C GLU A 32 -15.44 -1.71 10.10
N VAL A 33 -14.83 -0.63 9.60
CA VAL A 33 -14.41 0.50 10.43
C VAL A 33 -15.59 1.42 10.76
N ARG A 34 -16.58 1.53 9.86
CA ARG A 34 -17.73 2.43 10.00
C ARG A 34 -18.70 2.04 11.12
N THR A 35 -18.70 0.77 11.54
CA THR A 35 -19.64 0.27 12.55
C THR A 35 -19.17 0.53 13.99
N LYS A 36 -17.89 0.84 14.20
CA LYS A 36 -17.28 1.03 15.52
C LYS A 36 -16.84 2.48 15.68
N PHE A 37 -17.55 3.26 16.49
CA PHE A 37 -17.29 4.69 16.69
C PHE A 37 -15.81 4.99 17.02
N TRP A 38 -15.23 4.31 18.01
CA TRP A 38 -13.83 4.55 18.42
C TRP A 38 -12.81 4.18 17.35
N SER A 39 -13.03 3.09 16.60
CA SER A 39 -12.16 2.71 15.48
C SER A 39 -12.27 3.71 14.32
N PHE A 40 -13.48 4.18 14.03
CA PHE A 40 -13.73 5.21 13.02
C PHE A 40 -13.08 6.54 13.39
N PHE A 41 -13.26 6.99 14.64
CA PHE A 41 -12.65 8.22 15.13
C PHE A 41 -11.12 8.18 15.10
N ALA A 42 -10.53 7.09 15.60
CA ALA A 42 -9.08 6.90 15.57
C ALA A 42 -8.54 6.88 14.12
N PHE A 43 -9.23 6.18 13.21
CA PHE A 43 -8.86 6.13 11.80
C PHE A 43 -8.82 7.53 11.17
N TRP A 44 -9.86 8.35 11.33
CA TRP A 44 -9.89 9.70 10.76
C TRP A 44 -8.91 10.66 11.43
N THR A 45 -8.70 10.53 12.74
CA THR A 45 -7.69 11.32 13.46
C THR A 45 -6.29 11.03 12.93
N PHE A 46 -5.98 9.74 12.71
CA PHE A 46 -4.73 9.34 12.09
C PHE A 46 -4.59 9.89 10.66
N GLN A 47 -5.64 9.84 9.83
CA GLN A 47 -5.65 10.44 8.49
C GLN A 47 -5.44 11.96 8.52
N LEU A 48 -5.97 12.66 9.52
CA LEU A 48 -5.79 14.10 9.68
C LEU A 48 -4.34 14.45 10.03
N ILE A 49 -3.77 13.77 11.05
CA ILE A 49 -2.37 13.97 11.47
C ILE A 49 -1.42 13.67 10.31
N TRP A 50 -1.71 12.61 9.57
CA TRP A 50 -0.99 12.26 8.35
C TRP A 50 -1.05 13.36 7.29
N CYS A 51 -2.25 13.78 6.89
CA CYS A 51 -2.44 14.79 5.86
C CYS A 51 -1.74 16.11 6.25
N TRP A 52 -1.81 16.46 7.53
CA TRP A 52 -1.08 17.58 8.09
C TRP A 52 0.43 17.40 7.95
N GLY A 53 0.98 16.25 8.38
CA GLY A 53 2.40 15.92 8.28
C GLY A 53 2.94 15.99 6.86
N VAL A 54 2.20 15.43 5.91
CA VAL A 54 2.52 15.47 4.48
C VAL A 54 2.43 16.91 3.93
N SER A 55 1.55 17.75 4.47
CA SER A 55 1.39 19.15 4.02
C SER A 55 2.36 20.13 4.68
N LEU A 56 3.16 19.72 5.68
CA LEU A 56 4.00 20.61 6.48
C LEU A 56 4.89 21.54 5.66
N ASN A 57 5.56 21.02 4.64
CA ASN A 57 6.43 21.84 3.78
C ASN A 57 5.66 22.91 3.03
N ALA A 58 4.51 22.55 2.46
CA ALA A 58 3.66 23.50 1.75
C ALA A 58 3.09 24.56 2.70
N ILE A 59 2.67 24.17 3.91
CA ILE A 59 2.18 25.10 4.92
C ILE A 59 3.26 26.11 5.25
N PHE A 60 4.46 25.65 5.63
CA PHE A 60 5.58 26.53 5.99
C PHE A 60 5.92 27.50 4.86
N ALA A 61 6.12 27.00 3.64
CA ALA A 61 6.52 27.81 2.50
C ALA A 61 5.44 28.83 2.07
N LEU A 62 4.16 28.58 2.37
CA LEU A 62 3.06 29.50 2.05
C LEU A 62 2.76 30.49 3.18
N THR A 63 3.17 30.21 4.42
CA THR A 63 2.98 31.10 5.57
C THR A 63 4.18 31.99 5.86
N ASP A 64 5.34 31.68 5.30
CA ASP A 64 6.54 32.51 5.42
C ASP A 64 6.36 33.84 4.66
N GLU A 65 6.89 34.93 5.21
CA GLU A 65 6.83 36.26 4.59
C GLU A 65 7.80 36.40 3.40
N GLN A 66 8.80 35.50 3.29
CA GLN A 66 9.76 35.50 2.20
C GLN A 66 9.10 35.13 0.88
N ASN A 67 9.11 36.08 -0.06
CA ASN A 67 8.67 35.88 -1.43
C ASN A 67 9.82 36.19 -2.42
N PRO A 68 10.84 35.32 -2.51
CA PRO A 68 11.93 35.53 -3.45
C PRO A 68 11.42 35.59 -4.91
N PRO A 69 12.08 36.40 -5.77
CA PRO A 69 11.76 36.39 -7.19
C PRO A 69 12.03 35.00 -7.79
N LEU A 70 11.25 34.65 -8.82
CA LEU A 70 11.39 33.36 -9.50
C LEU A 70 12.78 33.23 -10.14
N GLY A 71 13.44 32.12 -9.86
CA GLY A 71 14.73 31.75 -10.40
C GLY A 71 14.68 30.51 -11.29
N PRO A 72 15.80 30.15 -11.94
CA PRO A 72 15.90 28.96 -12.78
C PRO A 72 15.50 27.65 -12.07
N SER A 73 15.80 27.54 -10.77
CA SER A 73 15.44 26.38 -9.94
C SER A 73 13.93 26.16 -9.85
N ASP A 74 13.12 27.23 -9.86
CA ASP A 74 11.67 27.13 -9.76
C ASP A 74 11.07 26.51 -11.03
N TYR A 75 11.58 26.89 -12.20
CA TYR A 75 11.17 26.31 -13.47
C TYR A 75 11.56 24.84 -13.58
N VAL A 76 12.79 24.49 -13.17
CA VAL A 76 13.23 23.09 -13.12
C VAL A 76 12.34 22.28 -12.17
N GLY A 77 12.05 22.80 -10.97
CA GLY A 77 11.17 22.16 -10.00
C GLY A 77 9.76 21.93 -10.53
N VAL A 78 9.18 22.90 -11.26
CA VAL A 78 7.85 22.75 -11.88
C VAL A 78 7.86 21.74 -13.02
N VAL A 79 8.90 21.72 -13.86
CA VAL A 79 9.03 20.72 -14.93
C VAL A 79 9.11 19.32 -14.33
N LEU A 80 9.96 19.11 -13.31
CA LEU A 80 10.07 17.82 -12.63
C LEU A 80 8.77 17.43 -11.91
N PHE A 81 8.07 18.40 -11.31
CA PHE A 81 6.76 18.17 -10.72
C PHE A 81 5.73 17.75 -11.77
N ALA A 82 5.72 18.38 -12.94
CA ALA A 82 4.84 18.02 -14.04
C ALA A 82 5.13 16.59 -14.55
N VAL A 83 6.39 16.21 -14.67
CA VAL A 83 6.78 14.82 -14.96
C VAL A 83 6.26 13.86 -13.90
N ALA A 84 6.40 14.19 -12.62
CA ALA A 84 5.88 13.39 -11.51
C ALA A 84 4.34 13.24 -11.56
N LEU A 85 3.64 14.31 -11.94
CA LEU A 85 2.19 14.32 -12.13
C LEU A 85 1.73 13.46 -13.31
N VAL A 86 2.48 13.49 -14.42
CA VAL A 86 2.23 12.61 -15.58
C VAL A 86 2.49 11.16 -15.23
N LEU A 87 3.56 10.85 -14.49
CA LEU A 87 3.84 9.49 -14.02
C LEU A 87 2.70 8.97 -13.14
N GLN A 88 2.23 9.77 -12.19
CA GLN A 88 1.11 9.41 -11.34
C GLN A 88 -0.18 9.20 -12.14
N THR A 89 -0.63 10.24 -12.81
CA THR A 89 -1.95 10.27 -13.47
C THR A 89 -1.98 9.32 -14.66
N GLY A 90 -0.91 9.30 -15.46
CA GLY A 90 -0.78 8.42 -16.62
C GLY A 90 -0.79 6.94 -16.23
N ALA A 91 -0.06 6.56 -15.18
CA ALA A 91 -0.07 5.20 -14.69
C ALA A 91 -1.44 4.75 -14.17
N ASP A 92 -2.13 5.62 -13.43
CA ASP A 92 -3.45 5.35 -12.88
C ASP A 92 -4.52 5.23 -13.97
N LEU A 93 -4.53 6.14 -14.95
CA LEU A 93 -5.42 6.08 -16.11
C LEU A 93 -5.18 4.83 -16.94
N GLN A 94 -3.90 4.50 -17.21
CA GLN A 94 -3.54 3.30 -17.95
C GLN A 94 -4.02 2.04 -17.23
N LYS A 95 -3.79 1.93 -15.92
CA LYS A 95 -4.24 0.77 -15.12
C LYS A 95 -5.75 0.69 -15.05
N ASN A 96 -6.45 1.82 -15.01
CA ASN A 96 -7.90 1.86 -15.02
C ASN A 96 -8.46 1.35 -16.35
N ALA A 97 -7.96 1.87 -17.48
CA ALA A 97 -8.35 1.42 -18.81
C ALA A 97 -8.06 -0.07 -19.02
N PHE A 98 -6.89 -0.54 -18.58
CA PHE A 98 -6.53 -1.96 -18.65
C PHE A 98 -7.53 -2.85 -17.91
N ARG A 99 -7.98 -2.43 -16.72
CA ARG A 99 -8.93 -3.19 -15.89
C ARG A 99 -10.37 -3.17 -16.40
N GLN A 100 -10.72 -2.24 -17.29
CA GLN A 100 -12.06 -2.16 -17.87
C GLN A 100 -12.29 -3.23 -18.95
N ASN A 101 -11.23 -3.78 -19.55
CA ASN A 101 -11.35 -4.91 -20.48
C ASN A 101 -11.54 -6.24 -19.71
N PRO A 102 -12.65 -6.97 -19.89
CA PRO A 102 -12.89 -8.26 -19.24
C PRO A 102 -11.83 -9.33 -19.52
N GLU A 103 -11.17 -9.28 -20.68
CA GLU A 103 -10.12 -10.23 -21.05
C GLU A 103 -8.88 -10.15 -20.16
N ASN A 104 -8.65 -8.99 -19.54
CA ASN A 104 -7.52 -8.74 -18.64
C ASN A 104 -7.78 -9.21 -17.20
N LYS A 105 -8.92 -9.85 -16.93
CA LYS A 105 -9.25 -10.35 -15.59
C LYS A 105 -8.23 -11.40 -15.15
N GLY A 106 -7.59 -11.14 -14.00
CA GLY A 106 -6.53 -12.02 -13.47
C GLY A 106 -5.15 -11.81 -14.09
N ILE A 107 -4.99 -10.85 -15.00
CA ILE A 107 -3.71 -10.55 -15.66
C ILE A 107 -3.11 -9.25 -15.07
N PRO A 108 -1.81 -9.20 -14.75
CA PRO A 108 -1.15 -7.96 -14.34
C PRO A 108 -0.98 -6.98 -15.51
N CYS A 109 -1.04 -5.68 -15.23
CA CYS A 109 -0.72 -4.66 -16.22
C CYS A 109 0.79 -4.48 -16.25
N THR A 110 1.45 -4.85 -17.37
CA THR A 110 2.92 -4.88 -17.49
C THR A 110 3.45 -4.01 -18.64
N LYS A 111 2.62 -3.10 -19.17
CA LYS A 111 2.95 -2.27 -20.34
C LYS A 111 3.25 -0.81 -19.93
N TRP A 112 3.98 -0.08 -20.77
CA TRP A 112 4.25 1.36 -20.65
C TRP A 112 4.79 1.77 -19.26
N PHE A 113 4.06 2.59 -18.50
CA PHE A 113 4.48 3.01 -17.16
C PHE A 113 4.74 1.81 -16.24
N TRP A 114 3.92 0.77 -16.36
CA TRP A 114 4.05 -0.45 -15.58
C TRP A 114 5.13 -1.38 -16.12
N ALA A 115 5.72 -1.14 -17.30
CA ALA A 115 6.82 -1.97 -17.80
C ALA A 115 8.17 -1.64 -17.13
N VAL A 116 8.30 -0.44 -16.54
CA VAL A 116 9.56 0.07 -15.98
C VAL A 116 9.54 0.18 -14.45
N SER A 117 8.37 0.13 -13.83
CA SER A 117 8.17 0.15 -12.38
C SER A 117 6.89 -0.60 -12.03
N ARG A 118 6.86 -1.31 -10.89
CA ARG A 118 5.66 -1.99 -10.41
C ARG A 118 4.65 -1.05 -9.78
N HIS A 119 5.07 0.13 -9.31
CA HIS A 119 4.19 1.18 -8.77
C HIS A 119 4.63 2.57 -9.26
N PRO A 120 4.56 2.84 -10.57
CA PRO A 120 4.96 4.12 -11.14
C PRO A 120 4.13 5.28 -10.59
N ASN A 121 2.88 5.00 -10.18
CA ASN A 121 2.01 5.98 -9.55
C ASN A 121 2.47 6.39 -8.14
N TYR A 122 3.02 5.46 -7.35
CA TYR A 122 3.60 5.76 -6.05
C TYR A 122 4.89 6.53 -6.20
N PHE A 123 5.73 6.18 -7.18
CA PHE A 123 6.92 6.97 -7.49
C PHE A 123 6.54 8.41 -7.90
N GLY A 124 5.51 8.60 -8.73
CA GLY A 124 4.99 9.92 -9.08
C GLY A 124 4.54 10.72 -7.87
N GLU A 125 3.81 10.11 -6.93
CA GLU A 125 3.40 10.77 -5.68
C GLU A 125 4.62 11.15 -4.81
N MET A 126 5.56 10.24 -4.60
CA MET A 126 6.80 10.54 -3.86
C MET A 126 7.57 11.71 -4.49
N LEU A 127 7.75 11.66 -5.81
CA LEU A 127 8.51 12.67 -6.55
C LEU A 127 7.82 14.04 -6.47
N GLN A 128 6.49 14.11 -6.52
CA GLN A 128 5.76 15.37 -6.34
C GLN A 128 6.07 16.05 -5.01
N TRP A 129 6.08 15.30 -3.90
CA TRP A 129 6.39 15.88 -2.58
C TRP A 129 7.85 16.31 -2.46
N TRP A 130 8.77 15.55 -3.06
CA TRP A 130 10.16 15.99 -3.18
C TRP A 130 10.29 17.28 -4.00
N MET A 131 9.54 17.41 -5.10
CA MET A 131 9.57 18.63 -5.92
C MET A 131 8.91 19.82 -5.23
N ILE A 132 7.85 19.61 -4.43
CA ILE A 132 7.29 20.65 -3.56
C ILE A 132 8.35 21.13 -2.56
N PHE A 133 9.07 20.21 -1.92
CA PHE A 133 10.16 20.57 -1.01
C PHE A 133 11.28 21.36 -1.71
N LEU A 134 11.70 20.95 -2.92
CA LEU A 134 12.70 21.69 -3.70
C LEU A 134 12.21 23.06 -4.14
N LEU A 135 10.94 23.19 -4.53
CA LEU A 135 10.32 24.49 -4.86
C LEU A 135 10.22 25.41 -3.65
N SER A 136 10.15 24.86 -2.44
CA SER A 136 10.19 25.62 -1.19
C SER A 136 11.62 26.08 -0.83
N ALA A 137 12.67 25.43 -1.33
CA ALA A 137 14.05 25.69 -0.94
C ALA A 137 14.50 27.16 -1.03
N PRO A 138 14.14 27.96 -2.07
CA PRO A 138 14.47 29.38 -2.12
C PRO A 138 13.84 30.20 -0.98
N VAL A 139 12.63 29.83 -0.55
CA VAL A 139 11.94 30.43 0.60
C VAL A 139 12.68 30.03 1.89
N LEU A 140 12.95 28.72 2.05
CA LEU A 140 13.65 28.18 3.23
C LEU A 140 15.04 28.78 3.42
N TRP A 141 15.76 29.02 2.33
CA TRP A 141 17.11 29.59 2.37
C TRP A 141 17.13 31.05 2.87
N LYS A 142 16.09 31.82 2.54
CA LYS A 142 15.98 33.24 2.93
C LYS A 142 15.21 33.46 4.22
N SER A 143 14.49 32.44 4.70
CA SER A 143 13.72 32.53 5.93
C SER A 143 14.62 32.81 7.12
N ALA A 144 14.16 33.68 8.02
CA ALA A 144 14.78 33.85 9.32
C ALA A 144 14.57 32.59 10.20
N ASP A 145 13.51 31.84 9.95
CA ASP A 145 13.19 30.62 10.68
C ASP A 145 13.79 29.38 10.00
N GLN A 146 14.93 28.95 10.52
CA GLN A 146 15.65 27.77 10.02
C GLN A 146 14.91 26.45 10.28
N TRP A 147 13.85 26.44 11.10
CA TRP A 147 12.99 25.26 11.27
C TRP A 147 12.28 24.86 9.98
N GLY A 148 12.22 25.74 8.98
CA GLY A 148 11.72 25.43 7.65
C GLY A 148 12.38 24.20 7.00
N TRP A 149 13.67 23.94 7.25
CA TRP A 149 14.36 22.75 6.72
C TRP A 149 13.85 21.43 7.32
N VAL A 150 13.33 21.46 8.55
CA VAL A 150 12.73 20.27 9.19
C VAL A 150 11.50 19.78 8.43
N THR A 151 10.88 20.64 7.61
CA THR A 151 9.76 20.24 6.76
C THR A 151 10.12 19.22 5.67
N VAL A 152 11.40 18.86 5.50
CA VAL A 152 11.82 17.67 4.74
C VAL A 152 11.14 16.38 5.24
N ILE A 153 10.63 16.39 6.49
CA ILE A 153 9.77 15.33 7.01
C ILE A 153 8.56 15.08 6.09
N SER A 154 8.01 16.08 5.40
CA SER A 154 6.85 15.91 4.50
C SER A 154 7.10 14.87 3.38
N PRO A 155 8.11 15.03 2.49
CA PRO A 155 8.39 14.03 1.46
C PRO A 155 8.90 12.71 2.03
N VAL A 156 9.70 12.74 3.11
CA VAL A 156 10.20 11.52 3.77
C VAL A 156 9.05 10.70 4.36
N LEU A 157 8.13 11.35 5.07
CA LEU A 157 6.95 10.73 5.66
C LEU A 157 6.11 10.07 4.56
N THR A 158 5.83 10.79 3.47
CA THR A 158 5.09 10.24 2.33
C THR A 158 5.77 8.99 1.75
N MET A 159 7.09 9.04 1.57
CA MET A 159 7.86 7.91 1.07
C MET A 159 7.79 6.70 2.00
N LEU A 160 8.03 6.88 3.31
CA LEU A 160 8.00 5.80 4.30
C LEU A 160 6.63 5.13 4.37
N ILE A 161 5.58 5.93 4.33
CA ILE A 161 4.19 5.48 4.30
C ILE A 161 3.87 4.60 3.09
N LEU A 162 4.34 5.01 1.92
CA LEU A 162 4.07 4.30 0.66
C LEU A 162 4.92 3.03 0.58
N LEU A 163 6.13 3.04 1.13
CA LEU A 163 6.99 1.86 1.19
C LEU A 163 6.53 0.84 2.24
N PHE A 164 6.18 1.27 3.46
CA PHE A 164 6.09 0.37 4.60
C PHE A 164 4.70 0.20 5.20
N LEU A 165 3.76 1.09 4.91
CA LEU A 165 2.48 1.10 5.62
C LEU A 165 1.29 0.82 4.68
N SER A 166 0.73 1.85 4.06
CA SER A 166 -0.53 1.72 3.30
C SER A 166 -0.34 1.57 1.80
N GLY A 167 0.87 1.79 1.28
CA GLY A 167 1.17 1.70 -0.14
C GLY A 167 1.47 0.28 -0.58
N MET A 168 2.75 -0.04 -0.78
CA MET A 168 3.21 -1.27 -1.40
C MET A 168 2.82 -2.56 -0.68
N PRO A 169 2.99 -2.72 0.64
CA PRO A 169 2.69 -4.01 1.30
C PRO A 169 1.22 -4.41 1.11
N THR A 170 0.32 -3.45 1.26
CA THR A 170 -1.13 -3.67 1.10
C THR A 170 -1.51 -3.89 -0.37
N ALA A 171 -0.87 -3.14 -1.28
CA ALA A 171 -1.17 -3.20 -2.71
C ALA A 171 -0.65 -4.48 -3.37
N GLU A 172 0.60 -4.89 -3.06
CA GLU A 172 1.21 -6.10 -3.61
C GLU A 172 0.56 -7.35 -3.04
N GLY A 173 0.34 -7.46 -1.72
CA GLY A 173 -0.24 -8.67 -1.12
C GLY A 173 -1.55 -9.11 -1.81
N LYS A 174 -2.57 -8.24 -1.84
CA LYS A 174 -3.87 -8.55 -2.45
C LYS A 174 -3.82 -8.70 -3.98
N ALA A 175 -2.88 -8.03 -4.64
CA ALA A 175 -2.77 -8.08 -6.10
C ALA A 175 -2.04 -9.34 -6.56
N LEU A 176 -0.92 -9.66 -5.92
CA LEU A 176 -0.11 -10.84 -6.18
C LEU A 176 -0.93 -12.11 -5.94
N GLU A 177 -1.59 -12.23 -4.79
CA GLU A 177 -2.46 -13.37 -4.48
C GLU A 177 -3.46 -13.65 -5.63
N ARG A 178 -4.15 -12.62 -6.13
CA ARG A 178 -5.08 -12.73 -7.25
C ARG A 178 -4.40 -13.19 -8.55
N PHE A 179 -3.19 -12.72 -8.82
CA PHE A 179 -2.47 -13.04 -10.05
C PHE A 179 -1.85 -14.44 -10.01
N TYR A 180 -1.31 -14.87 -8.86
CA TYR A 180 -0.79 -16.23 -8.66
C TYR A 180 -1.91 -17.28 -8.72
N LYS A 181 -3.11 -16.98 -8.22
CA LYS A 181 -4.30 -17.84 -8.34
C LYS A 181 -4.91 -17.88 -9.75
N SER A 182 -4.45 -17.02 -10.67
CA SER A 182 -4.95 -17.00 -12.04
C SER A 182 -4.02 -17.78 -12.97
N GLU A 183 -4.55 -18.77 -13.68
CA GLU A 183 -3.80 -19.56 -14.68
C GLU A 183 -3.12 -18.68 -15.74
N LYS A 184 -3.81 -17.64 -16.22
CA LYS A 184 -3.26 -16.68 -17.19
C LYS A 184 -2.26 -15.70 -16.55
N GLY A 185 -2.48 -15.34 -15.28
CA GLY A 185 -1.72 -14.31 -14.58
C GLY A 185 -0.38 -14.80 -14.03
N ARG A 186 -0.34 -16.05 -13.55
CA ARG A 186 0.81 -16.67 -12.87
C ARG A 186 2.12 -16.59 -13.67
N PRO A 187 2.20 -17.07 -14.93
CA PRO A 187 3.47 -17.02 -15.67
C PRO A 187 3.94 -15.57 -15.94
N ILE A 188 3.00 -14.63 -16.06
CA ILE A 188 3.31 -13.22 -16.32
C ILE A 188 3.84 -12.55 -15.04
N ILE A 189 3.22 -12.81 -13.88
CA ILE A 189 3.63 -12.16 -12.64
C ILE A 189 5.00 -12.66 -12.15
N GLU A 190 5.33 -13.93 -12.38
CA GLU A 190 6.63 -14.51 -12.04
C GLU A 190 7.76 -13.78 -12.80
N ASP A 191 7.69 -13.69 -14.13
CA ASP A 191 8.69 -12.96 -14.94
C ASP A 191 8.71 -11.45 -14.64
N TYR A 192 7.54 -10.87 -14.34
CA TYR A 192 7.40 -9.45 -14.03
C TYR A 192 8.10 -9.06 -12.73
N MET A 193 8.00 -9.88 -11.68
CA MET A 193 8.65 -9.61 -10.38
C MET A 193 10.18 -9.68 -10.48
N GLU A 194 10.72 -10.52 -11.37
CA GLU A 194 12.17 -10.62 -11.58
C GLU A 194 12.75 -9.47 -12.39
N SER A 195 11.94 -8.89 -13.27
CA SER A 195 12.39 -7.97 -14.31
C SER A 195 12.00 -6.51 -14.11
N VAL A 196 11.02 -6.23 -13.26
CA VAL A 196 10.52 -4.86 -13.04
C VAL A 196 10.70 -4.45 -11.57
N PRO A 197 11.40 -3.32 -11.30
CA PRO A 197 11.63 -2.85 -9.94
C PRO A 197 10.33 -2.33 -9.28
N PRO A 198 10.26 -2.29 -7.94
CA PRO A 198 9.05 -1.92 -7.22
C PRO A 198 8.61 -0.46 -7.45
N ILE A 199 9.53 0.50 -7.25
CA ILE A 199 9.22 1.93 -7.20
C ILE A 199 9.97 2.71 -8.27
N ILE A 200 11.30 2.75 -8.17
CA ILE A 200 12.11 3.60 -9.05
C ILE A 200 12.09 3.03 -10.46
N PRO A 201 11.61 3.80 -11.47
CA PRO A 201 11.60 3.35 -12.86
C PRO A 201 13.01 2.98 -13.32
N PHE A 202 13.14 1.77 -13.86
CA PHE A 202 14.43 1.27 -14.33
C PHE A 202 14.27 0.43 -15.59
N VAL A 203 15.37 0.28 -16.34
CA VAL A 203 15.39 -0.53 -17.55
C VAL A 203 15.33 -2.01 -17.17
N PRO A 204 14.33 -2.80 -17.60
CA PRO A 204 14.12 -4.17 -17.12
C PRO A 204 15.32 -5.11 -17.32
N VAL A 205 16.02 -4.96 -18.45
CA VAL A 205 17.20 -5.78 -18.78
C VAL A 205 18.31 -5.55 -17.76
N LEU A 206 18.57 -4.31 -17.36
CA LEU A 206 19.58 -3.98 -16.37
C LEU A 206 19.16 -4.41 -14.97
N TYR A 207 17.87 -4.31 -14.65
CA TYR A 207 17.34 -4.75 -13.37
C TYR A 207 17.56 -6.25 -13.12
N ARG A 208 17.39 -7.09 -14.15
CA ARG A 208 17.63 -8.55 -14.04
C ARG A 208 19.07 -8.87 -13.63
N LEU A 209 20.04 -8.06 -14.03
CA LEU A 209 21.46 -8.26 -13.74
C LEU A 209 21.83 -7.89 -12.29
N PHE A 210 20.98 -7.16 -11.58
CA PHE A 210 21.32 -6.66 -10.25
C PHE A 210 21.33 -7.78 -9.20
N PRO A 211 22.39 -7.89 -8.38
CA PRO A 211 22.36 -8.77 -7.22
C PRO A 211 21.31 -8.30 -6.21
N ARG A 212 20.80 -9.21 -5.38
CA ARG A 212 19.68 -8.94 -4.46
C ARG A 212 19.90 -7.72 -3.56
N TRP A 213 21.11 -7.53 -3.04
CA TRP A 213 21.44 -6.39 -2.17
C TRP A 213 21.32 -5.03 -2.91
N LEU A 214 21.64 -5.00 -4.21
CA LEU A 214 21.53 -3.80 -5.03
C LEU A 214 20.07 -3.47 -5.35
N LYS A 215 19.27 -4.51 -5.63
CA LYS A 215 17.81 -4.39 -5.79
C LYS A 215 17.15 -3.82 -4.53
N MET A 216 17.57 -4.28 -3.35
CA MET A 216 17.08 -3.76 -2.07
C MET A 216 17.46 -2.30 -1.84
N LEU A 217 18.73 -1.93 -2.08
CA LEU A 217 19.24 -0.60 -1.78
C LEU A 217 18.74 0.47 -2.76
N ILE A 218 18.79 0.19 -4.07
CA ILE A 218 18.50 1.17 -5.11
C ILE A 218 17.04 1.16 -5.51
N CYS A 219 16.41 -0.02 -5.59
CA CYS A 219 15.05 -0.15 -6.11
C CYS A 219 14.00 -0.35 -5.01
N PHE A 220 14.42 -0.45 -3.75
CA PHE A 220 13.55 -0.77 -2.61
C PHE A 220 12.89 -2.14 -2.73
N GLU A 221 13.56 -3.17 -3.26
CA GLU A 221 13.00 -4.53 -3.38
C GLU A 221 13.07 -5.28 -2.03
N PHE A 222 12.22 -4.91 -1.07
CA PHE A 222 12.20 -5.54 0.26
C PHE A 222 11.50 -6.92 0.27
N PRO A 223 11.95 -7.88 1.11
CA PRO A 223 11.34 -9.21 1.19
C PRO A 223 9.84 -9.21 1.53
N MET A 224 9.37 -8.17 2.25
CA MET A 224 7.96 -8.03 2.65
C MET A 224 6.99 -7.86 1.48
N TYR A 225 7.49 -7.61 0.28
CA TYR A 225 6.67 -7.45 -0.94
C TYR A 225 6.44 -8.77 -1.67
N GLN A 226 7.18 -9.81 -1.32
CA GLN A 226 7.06 -11.11 -1.98
C GLN A 226 5.84 -11.87 -1.46
N TYR A 227 5.13 -12.54 -2.37
CA TYR A 227 4.07 -13.49 -2.04
C TYR A 227 4.60 -14.92 -2.20
N SER A 228 4.40 -15.77 -1.20
CA SER A 228 4.73 -17.20 -1.25
C SER A 228 3.45 -18.02 -1.33
N PRO A 229 3.23 -18.84 -2.37
CA PRO A 229 2.02 -19.67 -2.50
C PRO A 229 1.85 -20.70 -1.37
N SER A 230 2.95 -21.14 -0.74
CA SER A 230 2.95 -22.22 0.24
C SER A 230 2.22 -21.91 1.56
N SER A 231 2.01 -20.64 1.90
CA SER A 231 1.36 -20.26 3.17
C SER A 231 -0.16 -20.40 3.16
N ASP A 232 -0.79 -20.53 1.98
CA ASP A 232 -2.25 -20.63 1.85
C ASP A 232 -2.73 -22.04 1.46
N GLU A 233 -1.84 -22.92 0.98
CA GLU A 233 -2.17 -24.29 0.58
C GLU A 233 -2.12 -25.31 1.75
N GLU A 234 -1.45 -24.99 2.87
CA GLU A 234 -1.40 -25.84 4.07
C GLU A 234 -2.60 -25.65 5.03
N GLY A 235 -3.60 -24.84 4.66
CA GLY A 235 -4.74 -24.51 5.50
C GLY A 235 -5.99 -25.38 5.35
N ASP A 236 -6.01 -26.38 4.46
CA ASP A 236 -7.18 -27.25 4.29
C ASP A 236 -6.82 -28.69 3.90
N PRO A 237 -6.51 -29.56 4.89
CA PRO A 237 -6.72 -30.98 4.73
C PRO A 237 -8.09 -31.36 5.31
N GLU A 238 -8.90 -31.96 4.42
CA GLU A 238 -10.02 -32.87 4.70
C GLU A 238 -11.42 -32.29 4.91
N GLY A 239 -12.09 -32.02 3.79
CA GLY A 239 -13.51 -32.35 3.65
C GLY A 239 -13.72 -33.86 3.57
N GLY A 240 -14.26 -34.47 4.65
CA GLY A 240 -14.61 -35.89 4.69
C GLY A 240 -15.62 -36.24 5.80
N ALA A 241 -16.90 -36.23 5.45
CA ALA A 241 -18.00 -37.05 6.00
C ALA A 241 -18.28 -37.10 7.53
N GLY A 242 -19.31 -36.35 7.93
CA GLY A 242 -20.46 -36.81 8.74
C GLY A 242 -20.24 -37.45 10.12
N THR A 243 -20.72 -36.79 11.18
CA THR A 243 -21.91 -37.22 11.96
C THR A 243 -22.12 -36.36 13.22
N GLY A 244 -23.39 -36.01 13.46
CA GLY A 244 -24.04 -36.05 14.79
C GLY A 244 -23.54 -35.12 15.89
N GLY A 245 -24.27 -34.03 16.13
CA GLY A 245 -24.03 -33.18 17.29
C GLY A 245 -24.42 -33.79 18.63
N ARG A 246 -23.87 -33.23 19.71
CA ARG A 246 -24.62 -32.85 20.93
C ARG A 246 -23.69 -32.12 21.91
N MET A 247 -24.20 -31.02 22.45
CA MET A 247 -23.75 -30.45 23.72
C MET A 247 -23.85 -31.48 24.84
N HIS A 248 -22.80 -31.60 25.66
CA HIS A 248 -22.87 -31.57 27.13
C HIS A 248 -21.45 -31.61 27.69
N GLY A 249 -21.16 -30.71 28.64
CA GLY A 249 -19.88 -30.69 29.35
C GLY A 249 -19.69 -31.90 30.26
N VAL A 250 -18.46 -32.07 30.73
CA VAL A 250 -18.10 -32.36 32.13
C VAL A 250 -16.58 -32.39 32.27
N SER A 251 -16.16 -31.83 33.40
CA SER A 251 -14.85 -31.79 34.06
C SER A 251 -14.12 -33.15 34.14
N GLY A 252 -12.78 -33.11 34.27
CA GLY A 252 -12.02 -34.21 34.88
C GLY A 252 -10.53 -34.26 34.57
N ALA A 253 -9.71 -33.69 35.45
CA ALA A 253 -8.27 -33.96 35.54
C ALA A 253 -8.00 -35.35 36.18
N PRO A 254 -6.89 -36.06 35.88
CA PRO A 254 -6.61 -37.36 36.47
C PRO A 254 -5.69 -37.23 37.70
N GLY A 255 -6.06 -37.86 38.81
CA GLY A 255 -5.20 -37.93 39.99
C GLY A 255 -5.70 -38.90 41.06
N GLN A 256 -4.91 -39.96 41.25
CA GLN A 256 -4.75 -40.80 42.44
C GLN A 256 -5.71 -41.97 42.71
N GLN A 257 -5.06 -43.15 42.80
CA GLN A 257 -5.15 -44.17 43.87
C GLN A 257 -6.51 -44.85 44.09
N GLN A 258 -6.65 -46.12 44.47
CA GLN A 258 -5.87 -47.35 44.55
C GLN A 258 -6.89 -48.37 45.12
N LEU A 259 -6.68 -49.67 44.88
CA LEU A 259 -7.18 -50.82 45.66
C LEU A 259 -8.61 -51.40 45.44
N MET A 260 -8.56 -52.67 44.98
CA MET A 260 -9.30 -53.87 45.43
C MET A 260 -10.80 -54.03 45.06
N SER A 261 -11.05 -55.07 44.26
CA SER A 261 -12.30 -55.87 44.19
C SER A 261 -12.50 -56.73 45.47
N PRO A 262 -13.52 -57.61 45.61
CA PRO A 262 -14.74 -57.84 44.80
C PRO A 262 -16.03 -57.99 45.65
N GLY A 263 -17.19 -58.10 44.98
CA GLY A 263 -18.16 -59.14 45.35
C GLY A 263 -19.59 -58.73 45.74
N SER A 264 -20.50 -59.56 45.23
CA SER A 264 -21.86 -59.94 45.70
C SER A 264 -23.00 -58.94 45.60
N ASP A 265 -23.92 -59.29 44.69
CA ASP A 265 -25.32 -59.65 44.95
C ASP A 265 -26.22 -58.69 45.75
N ASP A 266 -27.32 -58.33 45.08
CA ASP A 266 -28.68 -58.80 45.38
C ASP A 266 -29.73 -57.68 45.49
N LYS A 267 -30.90 -58.02 44.94
CA LYS A 267 -32.26 -57.55 45.29
C LYS A 267 -32.73 -56.11 44.96
N ARG A 268 -33.62 -56.12 43.96
CA ARG A 268 -35.08 -55.82 44.04
C ARG A 268 -35.58 -54.46 44.57
N SER A 269 -36.59 -54.00 43.82
CA SER A 269 -37.76 -53.18 44.22
C SER A 269 -37.44 -51.72 44.53
N SER A 270 -38.16 -50.71 44.03
CA SER A 270 -39.52 -50.64 43.49
C SER A 270 -39.60 -49.46 42.52
#